data_AF-A0A975BEU6-F1
#
_entry.id   AF-A0A975BEU6-F1
#
_cell.length_a   1.000
_cell.length_b   1.000
_cell.length_c   1.000
_cell.angle_alpha   90.00
_cell.angle_beta   90.00
_cell.angle_gamma   90.00
#
_symmetry.space_group_name_H-M   'P 1'
#
loop_
_entity.id
_entity.type
_entity.pdbx_description
1 polymer ?
#
loop_
_entity_poly.entity_id
_entity_poly.type
_entity_poly.pdbx_seq_one_letter_code
_entity_poly.pdbx_strand_id
1 'polypeptide(L)'
;MKWKEWSEYAKDESNWKDKFERGLLKAEHVKDYILRLWFEENLDVSIYELDFYPLIVKENPGDAFLPLRDKKRFKWVKGDYTLIWLNPETGLYDEKTIDIAPECIRFFCEKYGKKIKTAKNRQKKAA
;
A
#
# COMPACT_ATOMS: atom_id res chain seq x y z
N MET A 1 -11.87 -3.37 -2.13
CA MET A 1 -10.93 -3.96 -1.16
C MET A 1 -11.71 -4.50 0.01
N LYS A 2 -11.17 -5.53 0.68
CA LYS A 2 -11.78 -6.14 1.85
C LYS A 2 -10.79 -6.29 3.01
N TRP A 3 -10.93 -5.52 4.07
CA TRP A 3 -10.02 -5.50 5.22
C TRP A 3 -10.01 -6.82 6.00
N LYS A 4 -11.17 -7.48 6.08
CA LYS A 4 -11.28 -8.79 6.75
C LYS A 4 -10.41 -9.85 6.07
N GLU A 5 -10.35 -9.84 4.74
CA GLU A 5 -9.52 -10.81 4.01
C GLU A 5 -8.03 -10.60 4.27
N TRP A 6 -7.58 -9.34 4.35
CA TRP A 6 -6.22 -9.04 4.78
C TRP A 6 -5.97 -9.54 6.21
N SER A 7 -6.91 -9.29 7.12
CA SER A 7 -6.79 -9.70 8.52
C SER A 7 -6.71 -11.23 8.70
N GLU A 8 -7.39 -11.98 7.85
CA GLU A 8 -7.31 -13.44 7.78
C GLU A 8 -5.97 -13.89 7.18
N TYR A 9 -5.57 -13.32 6.03
CA TYR A 9 -4.30 -13.60 5.38
C TYR A 9 -3.09 -13.33 6.29
N ALA A 10 -3.13 -12.22 7.02
CA ALA A 10 -2.03 -11.79 7.88
C ALA A 10 -1.85 -12.66 9.13
N LYS A 11 -2.89 -13.35 9.59
CA LYS A 11 -2.83 -14.24 10.77
C LYS A 11 -2.29 -15.63 10.46
N ASP A 12 -2.26 -16.01 9.19
CA ASP A 12 -1.74 -17.31 8.78
C ASP A 12 -0.22 -17.23 8.62
N GLU A 13 0.49 -17.84 9.57
CA GLU A 13 1.96 -17.88 9.63
C GLU A 13 2.59 -18.43 8.35
N SER A 14 1.91 -19.31 7.64
CA SER A 14 2.42 -19.91 6.41
C SER A 14 2.62 -18.90 5.29
N ASN A 15 1.86 -17.79 5.29
CA ASN A 15 1.99 -16.71 4.31
C ASN A 15 3.27 -15.87 4.46
N TRP A 16 3.94 -16.00 5.60
CA TRP A 16 5.13 -15.22 5.95
C TRP A 16 6.42 -16.03 5.83
N LYS A 17 6.31 -17.36 5.81
CA LYS A 17 7.47 -18.25 5.68
C LYS A 17 8.18 -17.98 4.35
N ASP A 18 9.45 -17.63 4.42
CA ASP A 18 10.33 -17.32 3.29
C ASP A 18 9.88 -16.12 2.42
N LYS A 19 8.95 -15.29 2.92
CA LYS A 19 8.47 -14.10 2.21
C LYS A 19 9.23 -12.86 2.65
N PHE A 20 9.88 -12.20 1.70
CA PHE A 20 10.54 -10.91 1.91
C PHE A 20 9.88 -9.86 1.02
N GLU A 21 9.21 -8.88 1.64
CA GLU A 21 8.74 -7.68 0.94
C GLU A 21 9.83 -6.61 1.01
N ARG A 22 10.26 -6.14 -0.17
CA ARG A 22 11.33 -5.14 -0.29
C ARG A 22 10.85 -3.75 0.09
N GLY A 23 9.54 -3.53 0.05
CA GLY A 23 8.92 -2.31 0.53
C GLY A 23 8.40 -1.42 -0.59
N LEU A 24 7.77 -0.33 -0.16
CA LEU A 24 7.23 0.69 -1.03
C LEU A 24 8.29 1.77 -1.29
N LEU A 25 8.64 2.00 -2.56
CA LEU A 25 9.61 3.02 -2.96
C LEU A 25 9.00 4.41 -3.06
N LYS A 26 7.74 4.47 -3.51
CA LYS A 26 7.05 5.73 -3.78
C LYS A 26 5.55 5.52 -3.74
N ALA A 27 4.85 6.56 -3.31
CA ALA A 27 3.42 6.73 -3.52
C ALA A 27 3.15 8.07 -4.21
N GLU A 28 2.12 8.13 -5.04
CA GLU A 28 1.68 9.34 -5.72
C GLU A 28 0.16 9.39 -5.75
N HIS A 29 -0.39 10.53 -5.35
CA HIS A 29 -1.82 10.78 -5.47
C HIS A 29 -2.19 11.03 -6.95
N VAL A 30 -3.04 10.17 -7.51
CA VAL A 30 -3.54 10.31 -8.88
C VAL A 30 -4.83 11.12 -8.91
N LYS A 31 -5.80 10.73 -8.09
CA LYS A 31 -7.09 11.43 -7.89
C LYS A 31 -7.69 10.98 -6.57
N ASP A 32 -8.86 11.52 -6.22
CA ASP A 32 -9.58 11.18 -4.99
C ASP A 32 -9.57 9.67 -4.71
N TYR A 33 -8.96 9.31 -3.58
CA TYR A 33 -8.77 7.94 -3.09
C TYR A 33 -7.95 6.99 -3.97
N ILE A 34 -7.39 7.44 -5.09
CA ILE A 34 -6.55 6.61 -5.96
C ILE A 34 -5.09 7.02 -5.84
N LEU A 35 -4.27 6.04 -5.45
CA LEU A 35 -2.82 6.17 -5.42
C LEU A 35 -2.17 5.33 -6.49
N ARG A 36 -1.09 5.86 -7.07
CA ARG A 36 -0.10 5.08 -7.78
C ARG A 36 1.01 4.71 -6.81
N LEU A 37 1.41 3.44 -6.84
CA LEU A 37 2.29 2.82 -5.86
C LEU A 37 3.41 2.10 -6.60
N TRP A 38 4.65 2.40 -6.22
CA TRP A 38 5.85 1.79 -6.79
C TRP A 38 6.47 0.92 -5.72
N PHE A 39 6.69 -0.33 -6.04
CA PHE A 39 7.38 -1.24 -5.16
C PHE A 39 8.73 -1.61 -5.72
N GLU A 40 9.66 -1.86 -4.80
CA GLU A 40 10.97 -2.37 -5.15
C GLU A 40 10.89 -3.83 -5.56
N GLU A 41 11.60 -4.17 -6.63
CA GLU A 41 11.77 -5.54 -7.10
C GLU A 41 13.26 -5.76 -7.37
N ASN A 42 13.71 -7.02 -7.47
CA ASN A 42 15.14 -7.36 -7.50
C ASN A 42 16.02 -6.49 -8.41
N LEU A 43 15.54 -6.15 -9.62
CA LEU A 43 16.26 -5.36 -10.62
C LEU A 43 15.34 -4.37 -11.37
N ASP A 44 14.14 -4.14 -10.85
CA ASP A 44 13.13 -3.32 -11.51
C ASP A 44 12.13 -2.78 -10.47
N VAL A 45 11.02 -2.21 -10.94
CA VAL A 45 9.90 -1.79 -10.10
C VAL A 45 8.59 -2.34 -10.65
N SER A 46 7.69 -2.71 -9.75
CA SER A 46 6.29 -2.96 -10.08
C SER A 46 5.45 -1.73 -9.73
N ILE A 47 4.47 -1.41 -10.57
CA ILE A 47 3.65 -0.20 -10.42
C ILE A 47 2.18 -0.58 -10.48
N TYR A 48 1.42 -0.11 -9.49
CA TYR A 48 -0.01 -0.34 -9.36
C TYR A 48 -0.75 0.98 -9.16
N GLU A 49 -1.99 1.04 -9.64
CA GLU A 49 -2.99 2.01 -9.20
C GLU A 49 -4.00 1.31 -8.31
N LEU A 50 -4.21 1.81 -7.09
CA LEU A 50 -5.12 1.22 -6.12
C LEU A 50 -6.16 2.24 -5.67
N ASP A 51 -7.44 1.84 -5.70
CA ASP A 51 -8.57 2.63 -5.24
C ASP A 51 -8.88 2.31 -3.77
N PHE A 52 -8.64 3.30 -2.90
CA PHE A 52 -8.86 3.26 -1.46
C PHE A 52 -10.29 3.60 -1.03
N TYR A 53 -11.16 4.06 -1.94
CA TYR A 53 -12.53 4.43 -1.59
C TYR A 53 -13.31 3.28 -0.91
N PRO A 54 -13.26 2.03 -1.42
CA PRO A 54 -13.97 0.93 -0.77
C PRO A 54 -13.49 0.71 0.67
N LEU A 55 -12.19 0.83 0.92
CA LEU A 55 -11.61 0.62 2.24
C LEU A 55 -11.98 1.78 3.19
N ILE A 56 -11.63 3.02 2.82
CA ILE A 56 -11.76 4.19 3.69
C ILE A 56 -13.23 4.59 3.93
N VAL A 57 -14.08 4.44 2.92
CA VAL A 57 -15.45 4.97 2.96
C VAL A 57 -16.48 3.87 3.19
N LYS A 58 -16.36 2.71 2.54
CA LYS A 58 -17.41 1.67 2.59
C LYS A 58 -17.23 0.67 3.72
N GLU A 59 -16.01 0.21 3.98
CA GLU A 59 -15.75 -0.89 4.93
C GLU A 59 -15.47 -0.44 6.36
N ASN A 60 -15.02 0.81 6.55
CA ASN A 60 -14.61 1.36 7.84
C ASN A 60 -13.65 0.42 8.62
N PRO A 61 -12.40 0.22 8.16
CA PRO A 61 -11.42 -0.72 8.74
C PRO A 61 -10.94 -0.36 10.15
N GLY A 62 -11.54 0.64 10.80
CA GLY A 62 -11.21 1.14 12.13
C GLY A 62 -10.92 2.64 12.13
N ASP A 63 -10.81 3.21 13.33
CA ASP A 63 -10.66 4.65 13.54
C ASP A 63 -9.37 5.23 12.93
N ALA A 64 -8.35 4.38 12.76
CA ALA A 64 -7.05 4.77 12.17
C ALA A 64 -7.18 5.32 10.74
N PHE A 65 -8.18 4.87 9.96
CA PHE A 65 -8.36 5.31 8.57
C PHE A 65 -9.34 6.46 8.41
N LEU A 66 -10.12 6.78 9.45
CA LEU A 66 -11.10 7.87 9.40
C LEU A 66 -10.51 9.21 8.96
N PRO A 67 -9.30 9.62 9.41
CA PRO A 67 -8.73 10.89 8.98
C PRO A 67 -8.45 10.96 7.47
N LEU A 68 -8.30 9.81 6.78
CA LEU A 68 -8.09 9.77 5.33
C LEU A 68 -9.38 10.01 4.53
N ARG A 69 -10.53 10.14 5.18
CA ARG A 69 -11.75 10.64 4.52
C ARG A 69 -11.58 12.10 4.08
N ASP A 70 -10.77 12.88 4.78
CA ASP A 70 -10.35 14.19 4.30
C ASP A 70 -9.44 14.03 3.09
N LYS A 71 -9.95 14.46 1.94
CA LYS A 71 -9.24 14.42 0.65
C LYS A 71 -7.95 15.24 0.65
N LYS A 72 -7.87 16.32 1.44
CA LYS A 72 -6.63 17.10 1.56
C LYS A 72 -5.56 16.28 2.26
N ARG A 73 -5.91 15.65 3.38
CA ARG A 73 -5.01 14.75 4.10
C ARG A 73 -4.58 13.58 3.22
N PHE A 74 -5.50 12.95 2.50
CA PHE A 74 -5.19 11.82 1.62
C PHE A 74 -4.15 12.15 0.54
N LYS A 75 -4.12 13.39 0.03
CA LYS A 75 -3.16 13.84 -0.99
C LYS A 75 -1.72 13.89 -0.51
N TRP A 76 -1.49 14.00 0.79
CA TRP A 76 -0.14 14.15 1.38
C TRP A 76 0.54 12.81 1.65
N VAL A 77 0.13 11.77 0.93
CA VAL A 77 0.72 10.44 1.04
C VAL A 77 2.20 10.48 0.68
N LYS A 78 2.98 9.67 1.38
CA LYS A 78 4.38 9.38 1.10
C LYS A 78 4.57 7.87 1.05
N GLY A 79 5.44 7.42 0.15
CA GLY A 79 5.95 6.06 0.19
C GLY A 79 7.40 6.12 0.61
N ASP A 80 7.73 5.46 1.72
CA ASP A 80 9.09 5.37 2.26
C ASP A 80 9.19 4.07 3.06
N TYR A 81 9.44 2.97 2.35
CA TYR A 81 9.33 1.58 2.82
C TYR A 81 7.91 1.14 3.19
N THR A 82 7.13 1.99 3.86
CA THR A 82 5.70 1.86 4.16
C THR A 82 4.89 2.95 3.43
N LEU A 83 3.56 2.84 3.46
CA LEU A 83 2.66 3.88 2.95
C LEU A 83 2.24 4.80 4.10
N ILE A 84 2.61 6.07 4.04
CA ILE A 84 2.58 6.98 5.19
C ILE A 84 1.76 8.24 4.90
N TRP A 85 0.96 8.65 5.88
CA TRP A 85 0.44 10.01 6.03
C TRP A 85 0.87 10.56 7.39
N LEU A 86 1.85 11.45 7.37
CA LEU A 86 2.38 12.12 8.56
C LEU A 86 1.28 12.95 9.26
N ASN A 87 1.54 13.32 10.51
CA ASN A 87 0.65 14.21 11.23
C ASN A 87 0.43 15.51 10.43
N PRO A 88 -0.83 15.88 10.11
CA PRO A 88 -1.11 17.05 9.30
C PRO A 88 -0.80 18.38 10.01
N GLU A 89 -0.68 18.38 11.35
CA GLU A 89 -0.39 19.58 12.15
C GLU A 89 1.11 19.84 12.26
N THR A 90 1.92 18.80 12.50
CA THR A 90 3.36 18.90 12.77
C THR A 90 4.22 18.54 11.56
N GLY A 91 3.70 17.74 10.64
CA GLY A 91 4.46 17.13 9.55
C GLY A 91 5.46 16.08 10.03
N LEU A 92 5.36 15.63 11.29
CA LEU A 92 6.25 14.65 11.90
C LEU A 92 5.61 13.27 11.98
N TYR A 93 6.45 12.27 12.24
CA TYR A 93 6.03 10.90 12.52
C TYR A 93 5.74 10.76 14.01
N ASP A 94 4.46 10.83 14.39
CA ASP A 94 3.96 10.69 15.75
C ASP A 94 2.66 9.85 15.81
N GLU A 95 1.96 9.84 16.95
CA GLU A 95 0.75 9.05 17.19
C GLU A 95 -0.42 9.38 16.25
N LYS A 96 -0.42 10.54 15.59
CA LYS A 96 -1.42 10.89 14.58
C LYS A 96 -1.03 10.40 13.18
N THR A 97 0.14 9.79 13.01
CA THR A 97 0.59 9.23 11.73
C THR A 97 -0.25 8.02 11.36
N ILE A 98 -0.54 7.91 10.06
CA ILE A 98 -1.15 6.70 9.51
C ILE A 98 -0.10 6.05 8.64
N ASP A 99 0.43 4.92 9.09
CA ASP A 99 1.36 4.08 8.36
C ASP A 99 0.73 2.73 8.03
N ILE A 100 0.99 2.23 6.83
CA ILE A 100 0.50 0.93 6.39
C ILE A 100 1.68 0.13 5.86
N ALA A 101 1.86 -1.06 6.43
CA ALA A 101 2.92 -1.98 6.06
C ALA A 101 2.87 -2.32 4.56
N PRO A 102 4.03 -2.43 3.88
CA PRO A 102 4.09 -2.66 2.45
C PRO A 102 3.43 -3.99 2.04
N GLU A 103 3.45 -5.02 2.89
CA GLU A 103 2.83 -6.32 2.63
C GLU A 103 1.31 -6.23 2.56
N CYS A 104 0.72 -5.37 3.40
CA CYS A 104 -0.71 -5.08 3.38
C CYS A 104 -1.10 -4.40 2.07
N ILE A 105 -0.35 -3.37 1.68
CA ILE A 105 -0.61 -2.63 0.46
C ILE A 105 -0.34 -3.51 -0.77
N ARG A 106 0.69 -4.36 -0.74
CA ARG A 106 1.00 -5.34 -1.78
C ARG A 106 -0.16 -6.29 -1.99
N PHE A 107 -0.67 -6.89 -0.91
CA PHE A 107 -1.82 -7.80 -0.97
C PHE A 107 -3.02 -7.15 -1.66
N PHE A 108 -3.33 -5.90 -1.30
CA PHE A 108 -4.43 -5.19 -1.94
C PHE A 108 -4.14 -4.81 -3.39
N CYS A 109 -2.90 -4.43 -3.73
CA CYS A 109 -2.51 -4.15 -5.10
C CYS A 109 -2.64 -5.38 -6.01
N GLU A 110 -2.23 -6.55 -5.53
CA GLU A 110 -2.30 -7.79 -6.30
C GLU A 110 -3.74 -8.26 -6.51
N LYS A 111 -4.60 -8.09 -5.50
CA LYS A 111 -5.98 -8.57 -5.53
C LYS A 111 -6.96 -7.59 -6.17
N TYR A 112 -6.75 -6.29 -5.99
CA TYR A 112 -7.71 -5.24 -6.38
C TYR A 112 -7.10 -4.12 -7.21
N GLY A 113 -5.77 -4.02 -7.25
CA GLY A 113 -5.07 -2.95 -7.94
C GLY A 113 -5.07 -3.15 -9.46
N LYS A 114 -5.10 -2.03 -10.18
CA LYS A 114 -4.80 -2.00 -11.60
C LYS A 114 -3.29 -2.04 -11.79
N LYS A 115 -2.77 -3.12 -12.38
CA LYS A 115 -1.36 -3.27 -12.70
C LYS A 115 -0.97 -2.32 -13.86
N ILE A 116 -0.07 -1.39 -13.59
CA ILE A 116 0.44 -0.43 -14.58
C ILE A 116 1.74 -0.92 -15.20
N LYS A 117 2.62 -1.50 -14.38
CA LYS A 117 3.89 -2.10 -14.82
C LYS A 117 4.17 -3.37 -14.03
N THR A 118 4.51 -4.43 -14.76
CA THR A 118 5.10 -5.64 -14.20
C THR A 118 6.62 -5.51 -14.22
N ALA A 119 7.26 -5.91 -13.12
CA ALA A 119 8.70 -6.03 -13.05
C ALA A 119 9.20 -7.01 -14.09
N LYS A 120 10.24 -6.65 -14.84
CA LYS A 120 10.94 -7.60 -15.71
C LYS A 120 11.84 -8.47 -14.84
N ASN A 121 11.28 -9.54 -14.26
CA ASN A 121 12.12 -10.63 -13.79
C ASN A 121 12.83 -11.18 -15.02
N ARG A 122 14.14 -10.96 -15.13
CA ARG A 122 14.98 -11.81 -15.99
C ARG A 122 14.81 -13.22 -15.43
N GLN A 123 13.88 -13.98 -15.99
CA GLN A 123 13.98 -15.42 -15.98
C GLN A 123 15.38 -15.70 -16.51
N LYS A 124 16.27 -16.21 -15.67
CA LYS A 124 17.38 -16.99 -16.15
C LYS A 124 16.72 -18.07 -17.00
N LYS A 125 16.75 -17.92 -18.33
CA LYS A 125 16.65 -19.06 -19.23
C LYS A 125 17.83 -19.94 -18.82
N ALA A 126 17.55 -20.95 -18.01
CA ALA A 126 18.39 -22.13 -17.98
C ALA A 126 18.31 -22.70 -19.40
N ALA A 127 19.40 -22.53 -20.15
CA ALA A 127 19.66 -23.25 -21.38
C ALA A 127 20.46 -24.50 -21.02
#